data_AF-A0A344J5M1-F1
#
_entry.id   AF-A0A344J5M1-F1
#
_cell.length_a   1.000
_cell.length_b   1.000
_cell.length_c   1.000
_cell.angle_alpha   90.00
_cell.angle_beta   90.00
_cell.angle_gamma   90.00
#
_symmetry.space_group_name_H-M   'P 1'
#
loop_
_entity.id
_entity.type
_entity.pdbx_description
1 polymer ?
#
loop_
_entity_poly.entity_id
_entity_poly.type
_entity_poly.pdbx_seq_one_letter_code
_entity_poly.pdbx_strand_id
1 'polypeptide(L)'
;MADVRAIDWPALARAVADDDIDAAFALGLLAWMGDVASPRDAGLADGDIARLIEARHARVTALAARDRHRARDARLARLQAERRQRQAPQAQPEAASPTPALPNAAAAALARALAKAKR
;
A
#
# COMPACT_ATOMS: atom_id res chain seq x y z
N MET A 1 -31.50 -3.25 0.28
CA MET A 1 -31.23 -4.58 -0.29
C MET A 1 -31.17 -4.38 -1.78
N ALA A 2 -30.01 -4.57 -2.40
CA ALA A 2 -29.86 -4.35 -3.83
C ALA A 2 -30.84 -5.29 -4.54
N ASP A 3 -31.75 -4.70 -5.31
CA ASP A 3 -32.60 -5.41 -6.23
C ASP A 3 -31.65 -6.12 -7.21
N VAL A 4 -31.44 -7.42 -7.00
CA VAL A 4 -30.65 -8.25 -7.90
C VAL A 4 -31.48 -8.30 -9.17
N ARG A 5 -31.28 -7.33 -10.05
CA ARG A 5 -31.69 -7.43 -11.45
C ARG A 5 -31.32 -8.84 -11.87
N ALA A 6 -32.29 -9.59 -12.39
CA ALA A 6 -32.08 -10.96 -12.83
C ALA A 6 -30.78 -11.01 -13.65
N ILE A 7 -29.76 -11.67 -13.12
CA ILE A 7 -28.47 -11.77 -13.77
C ILE A 7 -28.70 -12.53 -15.07
N ASP A 8 -28.27 -11.96 -16.19
CA ASP A 8 -28.28 -12.65 -17.47
C ASP A 8 -27.13 -13.68 -17.47
N TRP A 9 -27.43 -14.88 -16.96
CA TRP A 9 -26.44 -15.94 -16.76
C TRP A 9 -25.76 -16.38 -18.05
N PRO A 10 -26.48 -16.60 -19.18
CA PRO A 10 -25.83 -16.91 -20.45
C PRO A 10 -24.88 -15.81 -20.91
N ALA A 11 -25.29 -14.54 -20.85
CA ALA A 11 -24.43 -13.43 -21.23
C ALA A 11 -23.20 -13.32 -20.33
N LEU A 12 -23.36 -13.53 -19.02
CA LEU A 12 -22.28 -13.50 -18.05
C LEU A 12 -21.28 -14.64 -18.28
N ALA A 13 -21.76 -15.86 -18.51
CA ALA A 13 -20.91 -17.01 -18.82
C ALA A 13 -20.11 -16.78 -20.12
N ARG A 14 -20.74 -16.18 -21.13
CA ARG A 14 -20.07 -15.82 -22.38
C ARG A 14 -18.98 -14.77 -22.17
N ALA A 15 -19.28 -13.70 -21.45
CA ALA A 15 -18.30 -12.65 -21.14
C ALA A 15 -17.07 -13.23 -20.41
N VAL A 16 -17.28 -14.12 -19.42
CA VAL A 16 -16.17 -14.79 -18.72
C VAL A 16 -15.41 -15.75 -19.64
N ALA A 17 -16.08 -16.48 -20.52
CA ALA A 17 -15.44 -17.37 -21.49
C ALA A 17 -14.58 -16.61 -22.52
N ASP A 18 -15.00 -15.39 -22.87
CA ASP A 18 -14.30 -14.52 -23.82
C ASP A 18 -13.22 -13.64 -23.13
N ASP A 19 -13.00 -13.82 -21.83
CA ASP A 19 -12.13 -12.99 -20.96
C ASP A 19 -12.47 -11.49 -20.99
N ASP A 20 -13.72 -11.15 -21.33
CA ASP A 20 -14.27 -9.79 -21.25
C ASP A 20 -14.75 -9.51 -19.82
N ILE A 21 -13.77 -9.19 -18.97
CA ILE A 21 -13.99 -8.98 -17.54
C ILE A 21 -14.80 -7.71 -17.26
N ASP A 22 -14.68 -6.68 -18.09
CA ASP A 22 -15.44 -5.44 -17.93
C ASP A 22 -16.93 -5.68 -18.21
N ALA A 23 -17.26 -6.41 -19.27
CA ALA A 23 -18.62 -6.86 -19.53
C ALA A 23 -19.14 -7.76 -18.40
N ALA A 24 -18.32 -8.70 -17.91
CA ALA A 24 -18.69 -9.57 -16.79
C ALA A 24 -19.01 -8.78 -15.51
N PHE A 25 -18.28 -7.71 -15.22
CA PHE A 25 -18.59 -6.81 -14.10
C PHE A 25 -19.90 -6.06 -14.30
N ALA A 26 -20.16 -5.54 -15.50
CA ALA A 26 -21.41 -4.87 -15.82
C ALA A 26 -22.62 -5.82 -15.71
N LEU A 27 -22.42 -7.11 -16.02
CA LEU A 27 -23.40 -8.18 -15.89
C LEU A 27 -23.55 -8.72 -14.45
N GLY A 28 -22.77 -8.21 -13.50
CA GLY A 28 -22.95 -8.51 -12.08
C GLY A 28 -22.09 -9.64 -11.51
N LEU A 29 -20.95 -9.99 -12.14
CA LEU A 29 -20.03 -11.03 -11.63
C LEU A 29 -19.69 -10.87 -10.13
N LEU A 30 -19.49 -9.63 -9.68
CA LEU A 30 -19.18 -9.33 -8.28
C LEU A 30 -20.42 -9.09 -7.41
N ALA A 31 -21.57 -8.78 -8.01
CA ALA A 31 -22.84 -8.59 -7.30
C ALA A 31 -23.47 -9.94 -6.92
N TRP A 32 -23.25 -10.97 -7.74
CA TRP A 32 -23.58 -12.35 -7.42
C TRP A 32 -22.80 -12.85 -6.20
N MET A 33 -23.44 -13.68 -5.37
CA MET A 33 -22.83 -14.22 -4.15
C MET A 33 -21.96 -15.47 -4.36
N GLY A 34 -22.02 -16.10 -5.54
CA GLY A 34 -21.25 -17.32 -5.84
C GLY A 34 -22.01 -18.62 -5.55
N ASP A 35 -23.34 -18.59 -5.45
CA ASP A 35 -24.15 -19.79 -5.29
C ASP A 35 -24.29 -20.58 -6.60
N VAL A 36 -24.31 -21.92 -6.49
CA VAL A 36 -24.42 -22.81 -7.66
C VAL A 36 -25.87 -22.94 -8.16
N ALA A 37 -26.85 -22.72 -7.30
CA ALA A 37 -28.26 -22.97 -7.58
C ALA A 37 -28.81 -22.00 -8.64
N SER A 38 -28.60 -20.69 -8.47
CA SER A 38 -29.16 -19.67 -9.38
C SER A 38 -28.74 -19.85 -10.85
N PRO A 39 -27.45 -20.03 -11.19
CA PRO A 39 -27.05 -20.28 -12.57
C PRO A 39 -27.48 -21.67 -13.08
N ARG A 40 -27.54 -22.69 -12.21
CA ARG A 40 -28.03 -24.02 -12.58
C ARG A 40 -29.52 -23.99 -12.93
N ASP A 41 -30.32 -23.30 -12.14
CA ASP A 41 -31.77 -23.12 -12.37
C ASP A 41 -32.03 -22.32 -13.65
N ALA A 42 -31.07 -21.46 -14.04
CA ALA A 42 -31.06 -20.77 -15.33
C ALA A 42 -30.53 -21.62 -16.50
N GLY A 43 -30.20 -22.90 -16.28
CA GLY A 43 -29.81 -23.85 -17.31
C GLY A 43 -28.33 -23.85 -17.69
N LEU A 44 -27.43 -23.22 -16.90
CA LEU A 44 -26.00 -23.28 -17.17
C LEU A 44 -25.44 -24.67 -16.86
N ALA A 45 -24.47 -25.10 -17.68
CA ALA A 45 -23.73 -26.33 -17.45
C ALA A 45 -22.77 -26.18 -16.26
N ASP A 46 -22.50 -27.28 -15.56
CA ASP A 46 -21.62 -27.30 -14.39
C ASP A 46 -20.22 -26.72 -14.66
N GLY A 47 -19.69 -26.92 -15.88
CA GLY A 47 -18.40 -26.36 -16.29
C GLY A 47 -18.40 -24.84 -16.36
N ASP A 48 -19.48 -24.22 -16.84
CA ASP A 48 -19.61 -22.77 -16.92
C ASP A 48 -19.80 -22.18 -15.52
N ILE A 49 -20.59 -22.84 -14.67
CA ILE A 49 -20.77 -22.44 -13.27
C ILE A 49 -19.43 -22.46 -12.53
N ALA A 50 -18.63 -23.51 -12.70
CA ALA A 50 -17.30 -23.61 -12.09
C ALA A 50 -16.38 -22.46 -12.54
N ARG A 51 -16.38 -22.12 -13.83
CA ARG A 51 -15.62 -20.99 -14.38
C ARG A 51 -16.08 -19.65 -13.81
N LEU A 52 -17.39 -19.44 -13.68
CA LEU A 52 -17.93 -18.22 -13.07
C LEU A 52 -17.46 -18.07 -11.61
N ILE A 53 -17.51 -19.15 -10.83
CA ILE A 53 -17.04 -19.16 -9.43
C ILE A 53 -15.55 -18.84 -9.36
N GLU A 54 -14.74 -19.51 -10.19
CA GLU A 54 -13.29 -19.29 -10.25
C GLU A 54 -12.96 -17.84 -10.61
N ALA A 55 -13.58 -17.31 -11.68
CA ALA A 55 -13.39 -15.95 -12.12
C ALA A 55 -13.75 -14.97 -11.00
N ARG A 56 -14.91 -15.14 -10.36
CA ARG A 56 -15.33 -14.31 -9.23
C ARG A 56 -14.32 -14.36 -8.08
N HIS A 57 -13.90 -15.55 -7.65
CA HIS A 57 -12.93 -15.71 -6.58
C HIS A 57 -11.61 -15.01 -6.90
N ALA A 58 -11.07 -15.22 -8.09
CA ALA A 58 -9.84 -14.56 -8.53
C ALA A 58 -9.96 -13.03 -8.45
N ARG A 59 -11.10 -12.45 -8.87
CA ARG A 59 -11.32 -11.00 -8.82
C ARG A 59 -11.48 -10.47 -7.41
N VAL A 60 -12.25 -11.15 -6.55
CA VAL A 60 -12.39 -10.77 -5.13
C VAL A 60 -11.03 -10.81 -4.43
N THR A 61 -10.23 -11.86 -4.64
CA THR A 61 -8.88 -11.97 -4.07
C THR A 61 -7.96 -10.85 -4.56
N ALA A 62 -7.99 -10.53 -5.85
CA ALA A 62 -7.19 -9.45 -6.42
C ALA A 62 -7.56 -8.08 -5.83
N LEU A 63 -8.85 -7.79 -5.65
CA LEU A 63 -9.33 -6.56 -5.03
C LEU A 63 -8.88 -6.45 -3.57
N ALA A 64 -9.05 -7.52 -2.79
CA ALA A 64 -8.58 -7.56 -1.40
C ALA A 64 -7.06 -7.32 -1.30
N ALA A 65 -6.28 -7.87 -2.24
CA ALA A 65 -4.83 -7.62 -2.29
C ALA A 65 -4.50 -6.15 -2.58
N ARG A 66 -5.22 -5.51 -3.53
CA ARG A 66 -5.09 -4.08 -3.84
C ARG A 66 -5.44 -3.21 -2.64
N ASP A 67 -6.48 -3.54 -1.90
CA ASP A 67 -6.88 -2.78 -0.71
C ASP A 67 -5.85 -2.87 0.41
N ARG A 68 -5.25 -4.06 0.63
CA ARG A 68 -4.12 -4.21 1.56
C ARG A 68 -2.92 -3.35 1.16
N HIS A 69 -2.60 -3.29 -0.14
CA HIS A 69 -1.53 -2.44 -0.65
C HIS A 69 -1.81 -0.96 -0.36
N ARG A 70 -3.01 -0.48 -0.71
CA ARG A 70 -3.44 0.91 -0.45
C ARG A 70 -3.39 1.25 1.04
N ALA A 71 -3.83 0.34 1.91
CA ALA A 71 -3.77 0.54 3.36
C ALA A 71 -2.31 0.65 3.87
N ARG A 72 -1.41 -0.18 3.33
CA ARG A 72 0.02 -0.11 3.64
C ARG A 72 0.61 1.23 3.19
N ASP A 73 0.32 1.67 1.97
CA ASP A 73 0.82 2.94 1.44
C ASP A 73 0.34 4.13 2.28
N ALA A 74 -0.95 4.15 2.65
CA ALA A 74 -1.50 5.18 3.53
C ALA A 74 -0.78 5.22 4.88
N ARG A 75 -0.45 4.05 5.45
CA ARG A 75 0.32 3.96 6.70
C ARG A 75 1.72 4.54 6.53
N LEU A 76 2.43 4.17 5.47
CA LEU A 76 3.78 4.65 5.19
C LEU A 76 3.80 6.16 4.92
N ALA A 77 2.81 6.68 4.19
CA ALA A 77 2.67 8.11 3.95
C ALA A 77 2.51 8.90 5.27
N ARG A 78 1.69 8.39 6.21
CA ARG A 78 1.54 8.98 7.56
C ARG A 78 2.86 8.99 8.32
N LEU A 79 3.55 7.85 8.38
CA LEU A 79 4.86 7.72 9.03
C LEU A 79 5.90 8.67 8.42
N GLN A 80 5.91 8.83 7.09
CA GLN A 80 6.81 9.76 6.41
C GLN A 80 6.47 11.22 6.76
N ALA A 81 5.19 11.59 6.79
CA ALA A 81 4.75 12.93 7.17
C ALA A 81 5.18 13.28 8.61
N GLU A 82 4.97 12.37 9.56
CA GLU A 82 5.42 12.54 10.95
C GLU A 82 6.93 12.71 11.07
N ARG A 83 7.71 11.90 10.32
CA ARG A 83 9.18 12.04 10.30
C ARG A 83 9.61 13.37 9.74
N ARG A 84 8.99 13.85 8.65
CA ARG A 84 9.29 15.17 8.08
C ARG A 84 8.97 16.30 9.07
N GLN A 85 7.87 16.20 9.83
CA GLN A 85 7.55 17.18 10.88
C GLN A 85 8.59 17.19 12.01
N ARG A 86 9.10 16.03 12.42
CA ARG A 86 10.17 15.94 13.42
C ARG A 86 11.53 16.42 12.89
N GLN A 87 11.79 16.26 11.61
CA GLN A 87 13.04 16.66 10.94
C GLN A 87 12.99 18.09 10.39
N ALA A 88 11.82 18.72 10.33
CA ALA A 88 11.72 20.15 10.05
C ALA A 88 12.61 20.84 11.07
N PRO A 89 13.65 21.57 10.64
CA PRO A 89 14.50 22.28 11.58
C PRO A 89 13.56 23.20 12.35
N GLN A 90 13.45 23.02 13.66
CA GLN A 90 13.07 24.15 14.49
C GLN A 90 14.10 25.22 14.11
N ALA A 91 13.63 26.31 13.49
CA ALA A 91 14.42 27.50 13.32
C ALA A 91 14.77 28.00 14.73
N GLN A 92 15.77 27.37 15.34
CA GLN A 92 16.36 27.82 16.58
C GLN A 92 17.19 29.04 16.18
N PRO A 93 16.95 30.21 16.81
CA PRO A 93 17.77 31.37 16.55
C PRO A 93 19.21 30.97 16.81
N GLU A 94 20.08 31.36 15.88
CA GLU A 94 21.51 31.09 15.86
C GLU A 94 22.16 31.67 17.12
N ALA A 95 22.09 30.90 18.21
CA ALA A 95 22.82 31.19 19.43
C ALA A 95 24.27 30.84 19.13
N ALA A 96 25.05 31.87 18.77
CA ALA A 96 26.49 31.84 18.66
C ALA A 96 27.07 31.05 19.85
N SER A 97 27.46 29.81 19.58
CA SER A 97 28.07 28.94 20.59
C SER A 97 29.49 29.46 20.83
N PRO A 98 29.86 29.89 22.05
CA PRO A 98 31.21 30.32 22.32
C PRO A 98 32.14 29.12 22.16
N THR A 99 33.14 29.25 21.28
CA THR A 99 34.21 28.27 21.11
C THR A 99 34.79 27.91 22.48
N PRO A 100 34.85 26.63 22.88
CA PRO A 100 35.43 26.26 24.17
C PRO A 100 36.92 26.60 24.14
N ALA A 101 37.32 27.63 24.87
CA ALA A 101 38.72 27.98 25.04
C ALA A 101 39.42 26.82 25.76
N LEU A 102 40.56 26.36 25.21
CA LEU A 102 41.38 25.35 25.87
C LEU A 102 41.79 25.86 27.27
N PRO A 103 41.72 25.02 28.32
CA PRO A 103 42.23 25.40 29.63
C PRO A 103 43.72 25.72 29.55
N ASN A 104 44.15 26.82 30.18
CA ASN A 104 45.52 27.35 30.10
C ASN A 104 46.61 26.32 30.38
N ALA A 105 46.34 25.34 31.24
CA ALA A 105 47.26 24.24 31.54
C ALA A 105 47.55 23.36 30.31
N ALA A 106 46.55 23.10 29.47
CA ALA A 106 46.70 22.32 28.25
C ALA A 106 47.48 23.09 27.18
N ALA A 107 47.25 24.40 27.05
CA ALA A 107 48.03 25.26 26.15
C ALA A 107 49.51 25.32 26.55
N ALA A 108 49.81 25.42 27.86
CA ALA A 108 51.18 25.41 28.37
C ALA A 108 51.89 24.06 28.15
N ALA A 109 51.18 22.94 28.28
CA ALA A 109 51.73 21.62 27.99
C ALA A 109 52.09 21.46 26.51
N LEU A 110 51.24 21.95 25.60
CA LEU A 110 51.47 21.92 24.16
C LEU A 110 52.66 22.79 23.75
N ALA A 111 52.80 23.97 24.34
CA ALA A 111 53.95 24.86 24.09
C ALA A 111 55.29 24.23 24.52
N ARG A 112 55.32 23.53 25.66
CA ARG A 112 56.52 22.79 26.11
C ARG A 112 56.84 21.61 25.21
N ALA A 113 55.83 20.88 24.74
CA ALA A 113 56.00 19.78 23.81
C ALA A 113 56.57 20.25 22.46
N LEU A 114 56.07 21.36 21.93
CA LEU A 114 56.60 21.99 20.71
C LEU A 114 58.04 22.48 20.88
N ALA A 115 58.36 23.10 22.02
CA ALA A 115 59.71 23.57 22.31
C ALA A 115 60.71 22.40 22.43
N LYS A 116 60.27 21.24 22.93
CA LYS A 116 61.08 20.01 22.99
C LYS A 116 61.26 19.36 21.62
N ALA A 117 60.24 19.42 20.76
CA ALA A 117 60.30 18.84 19.41
C ALA A 117 61.14 19.66 18.43
N LYS A 118 61.36 20.95 18.72
CA LYS A 118 62.13 21.88 17.88
C LYS A 118 63.57 22.08 18.35
N ARG A 119 63.99 21.35 19.39
CA ARG A 119 65.34 21.34 19.96
C ARG A 119 66.07 20.07 19.52
#